data_AF-W6TVS5-F1
#
_entry.id   AF-W6TVS5-F1
#
_cell.length_a   1.000
_cell.length_b   1.000
_cell.length_c   1.000
_cell.angle_alpha   90.00
_cell.angle_beta   90.00
_cell.angle_gamma   90.00
#
_symmetry.space_group_name_H-M   'P 1'
#
loop_
_entity.id
_entity.type
_entity.pdbx_description
1 polymer ?
#
loop_
_entity_poly.entity_id
_entity_poly.type
_entity_poly.pdbx_seq_one_letter_code
_entity_poly.pdbx_strand_id
1 'polypeptide(L)'
;MYCRYFFAPLFIAVPTSAISATLIYVGFLMCKEIKNIDFTNMKEAIPSFLILLLIPLTYNIASGIGIGITFYVIMSLLYNFFRKEYVSVSPIIIVLSCVFVLKLLLSS
;
A
#
# COMPACT_ATOMS: atom_id res chain seq x y z
N MET A 1 3.00 -27.66 -6.29
CA MET A 1 4.46 -27.71 -6.02
C MET A 1 5.26 -28.29 -7.19
N TYR A 2 4.77 -29.33 -7.88
CA TYR A 2 5.46 -29.98 -9.02
C TYR A 2 5.75 -29.09 -10.25
N CYS A 3 4.88 -28.13 -10.61
CA CYS A 3 5.13 -27.25 -11.76
C CYS A 3 6.43 -26.45 -11.66
N ARG A 4 6.89 -26.12 -10.44
CA ARG A 4 8.17 -25.42 -10.26
C ARG A 4 9.33 -26.26 -10.78
N TYR A 5 9.34 -27.57 -10.54
CA TYR A 5 10.45 -28.43 -10.96
C TYR A 5 10.50 -28.64 -12.49
N PHE A 6 9.35 -28.67 -13.16
CA PHE A 6 9.27 -28.81 -14.61
C PHE A 6 9.68 -27.53 -15.35
N PHE A 7 9.26 -26.35 -14.85
CA PHE A 7 9.58 -25.06 -15.48
C PHE A 7 10.84 -24.38 -14.91
N ALA A 8 11.44 -24.89 -13.83
CA ALA A 8 12.69 -24.39 -13.26
C ALA A 8 13.82 -24.13 -14.29
N PRO A 9 14.13 -25.06 -15.22
CA PRO A 9 15.22 -24.83 -16.17
C PRO A 9 14.94 -23.68 -17.15
N LEU A 10 13.67 -23.39 -17.46
CA LEU A 10 13.27 -22.25 -18.30
C LEU A 10 13.52 -20.90 -17.61
N PHE A 11 13.27 -20.79 -16.31
CA PHE A 11 13.50 -19.54 -15.58
C PHE A 11 14.99 -19.25 -15.33
N ILE A 12 15.82 -20.28 -15.20
CA ILE A 12 17.28 -20.14 -15.01
C ILE A 12 17.99 -19.72 -16.30
N ALA A 13 17.42 -20.05 -17.46
CA ALA A 13 17.96 -19.66 -18.76
C ALA A 13 17.84 -18.14 -19.05
N VAL A 14 17.02 -17.40 -18.29
CA VAL A 14 16.83 -15.95 -18.48
C VAL A 14 18.00 -15.19 -17.84
N PRO A 15 18.71 -14.34 -18.59
CA PRO A 15 19.80 -13.56 -18.03
C PRO A 15 19.29 -12.56 -16.97
N THR A 16 20.05 -12.39 -15.90
CA THR A 16 19.71 -11.49 -14.78
C THR A 16 19.54 -10.03 -15.21
N SER A 17 20.23 -9.60 -16.26
CA SER A 17 20.06 -8.27 -16.86
C SER A 17 18.66 -8.01 -17.39
N ALA A 18 18.00 -9.03 -17.96
CA ALA A 18 16.62 -8.92 -18.45
C ALA A 18 15.60 -8.80 -17.31
N ILE A 19 15.85 -9.47 -16.18
CA ILE A 19 15.00 -9.41 -14.98
C ILE A 19 15.03 -7.99 -14.39
N SER A 20 16.21 -7.39 -14.27
CA SER A 20 16.38 -6.01 -13.78
C SER A 20 15.63 -5.00 -14.65
N ALA A 21 15.77 -5.09 -15.98
CA ALA A 21 15.04 -4.22 -16.90
C ALA A 21 13.51 -4.38 -16.75
N THR A 22 13.05 -5.61 -16.58
CA THR A 22 11.62 -5.91 -16.35
C THR A 22 11.13 -5.30 -15.04
N LEU A 23 11.89 -5.42 -13.94
CA LEU A 23 11.52 -4.85 -12.64
C LEU A 23 11.41 -3.32 -12.68
N ILE A 24 12.29 -2.64 -13.41
CA ILE A 24 12.22 -1.19 -13.61
C ILE A 24 10.93 -0.81 -14.35
N TYR A 25 10.58 -1.54 -15.41
CA TYR A 25 9.37 -1.29 -16.18
C TYR A 25 8.09 -1.55 -15.36
N VAL A 26 8.06 -2.64 -14.58
CA VAL A 26 6.93 -2.94 -13.68
C VAL A 26 6.80 -1.86 -12.59
N GLY A 27 7.92 -1.40 -12.03
CA GLY A 27 7.92 -0.28 -11.08
C GLY A 27 7.35 1.00 -11.70
N PHE A 28 7.71 1.30 -12.95
CA PHE A 28 7.13 2.43 -13.69
C PHE A 28 5.61 2.28 -13.89
N LEU A 29 5.14 1.07 -14.24
CA LEU A 29 3.71 0.78 -14.36
C LEU A 29 2.96 0.97 -13.02
N MET A 30 3.57 0.61 -11.89
CA MET A 30 3.00 0.87 -10.56
C MET A 30 2.92 2.37 -10.24
N CYS A 31 3.95 3.16 -10.60
CA CYS A 31 3.92 4.61 -10.42
C CYS A 31 2.82 5.29 -11.25
N LYS A 32 2.44 4.72 -12.40
CA LYS A 32 1.34 5.26 -13.22
C LYS A 32 0.01 5.27 -12.47
N GLU A 33 -0.24 4.28 -11.61
CA GLU A 33 -1.47 4.19 -10.82
C GLU A 33 -1.62 5.33 -9.79
N ILE A 34 -0.52 6.01 -9.43
CA ILE A 34 -0.55 7.18 -8.53
C ILE A 34 -1.43 8.30 -9.13
N LYS A 35 -1.51 8.40 -10.46
CA LYS A 35 -2.36 9.40 -11.13
C LYS A 35 -3.86 9.17 -10.91
N ASN A 36 -4.27 7.94 -10.59
CA ASN A 36 -5.66 7.60 -10.32
C ASN A 36 -6.13 8.02 -8.91
N ILE A 37 -5.22 8.54 -8.08
CA ILE A 37 -5.53 9.04 -6.74
C ILE A 37 -6.19 10.42 -6.86
N ASP A 38 -7.34 10.59 -6.22
CA ASP A 38 -8.03 11.87 -6.16
C ASP A 38 -7.40 12.81 -5.12
N PHE A 39 -6.51 13.69 -5.58
CA PHE A 39 -5.85 14.67 -4.73
C PHE A 39 -6.72 15.90 -4.39
N THR A 40 -7.93 16.02 -4.95
CA THR A 40 -8.83 17.14 -4.61
C THR A 40 -9.46 16.96 -3.22
N ASN A 41 -9.66 15.71 -2.81
CA ASN A 41 -10.18 15.35 -1.51
C ASN A 41 -9.06 15.25 -0.47
N MET A 42 -8.90 16.29 0.36
CA MET A 42 -7.88 16.35 1.44
C MET A 42 -7.89 15.11 2.36
N LYS A 43 -9.06 14.50 2.58
CA LYS A 43 -9.22 13.30 3.43
C LYS A 43 -8.46 12.08 2.88
N GLU A 44 -8.36 11.96 1.56
CA GLU A 44 -7.68 10.86 0.87
C GLU A 44 -6.26 11.27 0.43
N ALA A 45 -6.10 12.50 -0.03
CA ALA A 45 -4.83 13.05 -0.51
C ALA A 45 -3.71 12.97 0.54
N ILE A 46 -3.99 13.38 1.78
CA ILE A 46 -3.00 13.40 2.87
C ILE A 46 -2.49 11.99 3.21
N PRO A 47 -3.36 11.00 3.53
CA PRO A 47 -2.89 9.66 3.82
C PRO A 47 -2.27 8.96 2.61
N SER A 48 -2.78 9.16 1.39
CA SER A 48 -2.16 8.60 0.18
C SER A 48 -0.75 9.13 -0.06
N PHE A 49 -0.53 10.44 0.15
CA PHE A 49 0.81 11.02 0.10
C PHE A 49 1.74 10.44 1.17
N LEU A 50 1.21 10.25 2.38
CA LEU A 50 1.95 9.65 3.49
C LEU A 50 2.38 8.21 3.16
N ILE A 51 1.50 7.39 2.56
CA ILE A 51 1.83 6.03 2.09
C ILE A 51 2.98 6.05 1.08
N LEU A 52 2.92 6.94 0.08
CA LEU A 52 3.95 7.06 -0.96
C LEU A 52 5.32 7.39 -0.37
N LEU A 53 5.36 8.13 0.74
CA LEU A 53 6.60 8.48 1.44
C LEU A 53 7.07 7.36 2.37
N LEU A 54 6.16 6.69 3.11
CA LEU A 54 6.55 5.66 4.07
C LEU A 54 7.02 4.36 3.43
N ILE A 55 6.52 3.98 2.24
CA ILE A 55 6.96 2.77 1.57
C ILE A 55 8.48 2.75 1.34
N PRO A 56 9.10 3.76 0.68
CA PRO A 56 10.55 3.79 0.51
C PRO A 56 11.28 4.00 1.84
N LEU A 57 10.72 4.77 2.77
CA LEU A 57 11.34 5.02 4.07
C LEU A 57 11.44 3.76 4.95
N THR A 58 10.44 2.89 4.89
CA THR A 58 10.37 1.67 5.70
C THR A 58 11.06 0.48 5.01
N TYR A 59 11.49 0.63 3.74
CA TYR A 59 11.96 -0.47 2.88
C TYR A 59 10.99 -1.66 2.80
N ASN A 60 9.72 -1.45 3.18
CA ASN A 60 8.71 -2.48 3.28
C ASN A 60 7.35 -1.91 2.89
N ILE A 61 6.85 -2.40 1.75
CA ILE A 61 5.57 -1.98 1.16
C ILE A 61 4.42 -2.23 2.14
N ALA A 62 4.39 -3.40 2.80
CA ALA A 62 3.29 -3.76 3.69
C ALA A 62 3.23 -2.89 4.95
N SER A 63 4.37 -2.63 5.60
CA SER A 63 4.39 -1.75 6.77
C SER A 63 4.07 -0.30 6.42
N GLY A 64 4.57 0.23 5.29
CA GLY A 64 4.28 1.58 4.86
C GLY A 64 2.79 1.80 4.53
N ILE A 65 2.19 0.85 3.80
CA ILE A 65 0.75 0.85 3.52
C ILE A 65 -0.05 0.79 4.83
N GLY A 66 0.35 -0.08 5.76
CA GLY A 66 -0.32 -0.25 7.03
C GLY A 66 -0.44 1.01 7.88
N ILE A 67 0.67 1.72 8.02
CA ILE A 67 0.72 2.97 8.79
C ILE A 67 -0.14 4.04 8.10
N GLY A 68 -0.10 4.14 6.77
CA GLY A 68 -0.90 5.11 6.05
C GLY A 68 -2.40 4.81 6.02
N ILE A 69 -2.82 3.54 5.98
CA ILE A 69 -4.23 3.14 6.15
C ILE A 69 -4.72 3.49 7.57
N THR A 70 -3.87 3.26 8.57
CA THR A 70 -4.19 3.66 9.95
C THR A 70 -4.37 5.17 10.05
N PHE A 71 -3.52 5.95 9.38
CA PHE A 71 -3.63 7.40 9.31
C PHE A 71 -4.91 7.86 8.57
N TYR A 72 -5.33 7.16 7.51
CA TYR A 72 -6.60 7.42 6.82
C TYR A 72 -7.79 7.24 7.76
N VAL A 73 -7.82 6.15 8.54
CA VAL A 73 -8.90 5.91 9.52
C VAL A 73 -8.91 6.98 10.61
N ILE A 74 -7.73 7.34 11.14
CA ILE A 74 -7.60 8.44 12.11
C ILE A 74 -8.16 9.74 11.53
N MET A 75 -7.78 10.10 10.30
CA MET A 75 -8.30 11.31 9.65
C MET A 75 -9.81 11.26 9.44
N SER A 76 -10.34 10.11 9.01
CA SER A 76 -11.78 9.96 8.84
C SER A 76 -12.53 10.10 10.18
N LEU A 77 -11.97 9.57 11.27
CA LEU A 77 -12.53 9.69 12.61
C LEU A 77 -12.52 11.14 13.11
N LEU A 78 -11.41 11.87 12.88
CA LEU A 78 -11.29 13.30 13.18
C LEU A 78 -12.32 14.12 12.39
N TYR A 79 -12.47 13.88 11.09
CA TYR A 79 -13.47 14.59 10.29
C TYR A 79 -14.90 14.29 10.72
N ASN A 80 -15.19 13.05 11.10
CA ASN A 80 -16.51 12.67 11.63
C ASN A 80 -16.82 13.42 12.94
N PHE A 81 -15.82 13.60 13.81
CA PHE A 81 -15.96 14.34 15.07
C PHE A 81 -16.11 15.85 14.87
N PHE A 82 -15.33 16.45 13.95
CA PHE A 82 -15.32 17.89 13.72
C PHE A 82 -16.43 18.40 12.79
N ARG A 83 -16.86 17.62 11.80
CA ARG A 83 -17.86 18.05 10.80
C ARG A 83 -19.22 17.37 10.91
N LYS A 84 -19.42 16.36 11.77
CA LYS A 84 -20.70 15.65 11.90
C LYS A 84 -21.26 15.14 10.55
N GLU A 85 -20.39 14.92 9.58
CA GLU A 85 -20.72 14.29 8.31
C GLU A 85 -20.40 12.80 8.44
N TYR A 86 -21.43 11.96 8.34
CA TYR A 86 -21.29 10.51 8.32
C TYR A 86 -20.61 10.10 7.00
N VAL A 87 -19.29 10.12 6.98
CA VAL A 87 -18.52 9.60 5.87
C VAL A 87 -18.64 8.08 5.90
N SER A 88 -19.21 7.51 4.84
CA SER A 88 -19.32 6.05 4.66
C SER A 88 -17.95 5.46 4.35
N VAL A 89 -17.13 5.28 5.39
CA VAL A 89 -15.90 4.49 5.27
C VAL A 89 -16.31 3.05 5.05
N SER A 90 -15.85 2.44 3.96
CA SER A 90 -16.13 1.03 3.70
C SER A 90 -15.69 0.17 4.90
N PRO A 91 -16.52 -0.77 5.39
CA PRO A 91 -16.21 -1.59 6.58
C PRO A 91 -14.86 -2.32 6.47
N ILE A 92 -14.44 -2.67 5.25
CA ILE A 92 -13.16 -3.31 4.97
C ILE A 92 -11.97 -2.49 5.47
N ILE A 93 -12.00 -1.16 5.30
CA ILE A 93 -10.87 -0.28 5.64
C ILE A 93 -10.73 -0.15 7.15
N ILE A 94 -11.86 -0.16 7.87
CA ILE A 94 -11.89 -0.15 9.34
C ILE A 94 -11.33 -1.47 9.89
N VAL A 95 -11.76 -2.61 9.35
CA VAL A 95 -11.23 -3.92 9.74
C VAL A 95 -9.73 -4.01 9.46
N LEU A 96 -9.30 -3.55 8.29
CA LEU A 96 -7.89 -3.59 7.89
C LEU A 96 -7.01 -2.67 8.76
N SER A 97 -7.51 -1.49 9.13
CA SER A 97 -6.83 -0.62 10.09
C SER A 97 -6.74 -1.26 11.47
N CYS A 98 -7.79 -1.92 11.94
CA CYS A 98 -7.76 -2.63 13.24
C CYS A 98 -6.68 -3.72 13.25
N VAL A 99 -6.56 -4.49 12.17
CA VAL A 99 -5.49 -5.50 12.00
C VAL A 99 -4.10 -4.86 12.01
N PHE A 100 -3.91 -3.72 11.36
CA PHE A 100 -2.62 -3.03 11.35
C PHE A 100 -2.26 -2.38 12.69
N VAL A 101 -3.24 -1.83 13.40
CA VAL A 101 -3.06 -1.33 14.78
C VAL A 101 -2.68 -2.47 15.72
N LEU A 102 -3.34 -3.63 15.61
CA LEU A 102 -2.96 -4.86 16.32
C LEU A 102 -1.53 -5.27 15.99
N LYS A 103 -1.12 -5.25 14.71
CA LYS A 103 0.26 -5.54 14.30
C LYS A 103 1.28 -4.55 14.86
N LEU A 104 0.94 -3.27 14.97
CA LEU A 104 1.80 -2.24 15.57
C LEU A 104 1.98 -2.47 17.09
N LEU A 105 0.90 -2.84 17.80
CA LEU A 105 0.94 -3.12 19.24
C LEU A 105 1.62 -4.45 19.58
N LEU A 106 1.40 -5.50 18.77
CA LEU A 106 1.98 -6.83 18.99
C LEU A 106 3.47 -6.91 18.57
N SER A 107 3.95 -5.91 17.83
CA SER A 107 5.34 -5.78 17.36
C SER A 107 6.14 -4.76 18.20
N SER A 108 5.76 -4.56 19.47
CA SER A 108 6.60 -3.91 20.49
C SER A 108 7.53 -4.92 21.16
#